data_AF-A0A833WFJ0-F1
#
_entry.id   AF-A0A833WFJ0-F1
#
_cell.length_a   1.000
_cell.length_b   1.000
_cell.length_c   1.000
_cell.angle_alpha   90.00
_cell.angle_beta   90.00
_cell.angle_gamma   90.00
#
_symmetry.space_group_name_H-M   'P 1'
#
loop_
_entity.id
_entity.type
_entity.pdbx_description
1 polymer ?
#
loop_
_entity_poly.entity_id
_entity_poly.type
_entity_poly.pdbx_seq_one_letter_code
_entity_poly.pdbx_strand_id
1 'polypeptide(L)'
;MSRWSSASKYSIEPNVKSDPADALLMTFSRGIGATTPELLELHKKHHIPDYKCVGWRHTSNCSPDGPRETSRDLDCGGTVKAGASGYCLLRDEVTGEEIQAMRMSCNSLRNRTAFKCSQAVDFVRVAPQVKAIIASKTRELKQNDNAGEMQLRGVVLTNRTETHVAEPTRGILMVV
;
A
#
# COMPACT_ATOMS: atom_id res chain seq x y z
N MET A 1 -53.94 -18.73 -10.81
CA MET A 1 -53.06 -17.66 -11.36
C MET A 1 -53.25 -16.43 -10.50
N SER A 2 -52.50 -16.33 -9.42
CA SER A 2 -52.68 -15.31 -8.38
C SER A 2 -51.63 -14.23 -8.56
N ARG A 3 -52.12 -13.00 -8.73
CA ARG A 3 -51.35 -11.77 -8.92
C ARG A 3 -51.05 -11.14 -7.56
N TRP A 4 -49.91 -10.45 -7.52
CA TRP A 4 -49.45 -9.45 -6.54
C TRP A 4 -48.50 -9.94 -5.44
N SER A 5 -47.21 -9.75 -5.72
CA SER A 5 -46.14 -9.70 -4.73
C SER A 5 -45.93 -8.25 -4.28
N SER A 6 -45.99 -8.09 -2.97
CA SER A 6 -45.55 -7.04 -2.05
C SER A 6 -44.80 -5.83 -2.63
N ALA A 7 -45.33 -4.64 -2.35
CA ALA A 7 -44.53 -3.44 -2.22
C ALA A 7 -43.84 -3.44 -0.84
N SER A 8 -42.52 -3.18 -0.78
CA SER A 8 -41.91 -2.62 0.42
C SER A 8 -40.63 -1.84 0.09
N LYS A 9 -40.81 -0.52 0.15
CA LYS A 9 -39.91 0.50 0.72
C LYS A 9 -38.47 0.60 0.20
N TYR A 10 -38.31 1.66 -0.60
CA TYR A 10 -37.13 2.53 -0.64
C TYR A 10 -36.42 2.60 0.73
N SER A 11 -35.17 2.15 0.78
CA SER A 11 -34.18 2.61 1.75
C SER A 11 -33.12 3.33 0.95
N ILE A 12 -33.15 4.65 1.05
CA ILE A 12 -32.09 5.56 0.64
C ILE A 12 -30.84 5.12 1.39
N GLU A 13 -29.83 4.61 0.70
CA GLU A 13 -28.51 4.44 1.31
C GLU A 13 -28.06 5.81 1.81
N PRO A 14 -27.60 5.93 3.08
CA PRO A 14 -27.12 7.20 3.57
C PRO A 14 -25.93 7.63 2.70
N ASN A 15 -26.00 8.86 2.20
CA ASN A 15 -24.91 9.56 1.55
C ASN A 15 -23.78 9.75 2.57
N VAL A 16 -23.00 8.69 2.78
CA VAL A 16 -21.69 8.74 3.43
C VAL A 16 -20.83 9.50 2.44
N LYS A 17 -20.48 10.75 2.79
CA LYS A 17 -19.44 11.49 2.08
C LYS A 17 -18.23 10.56 2.02
N SER A 18 -17.96 9.99 0.87
CA SER A 18 -16.86 9.04 0.69
C SER A 18 -15.58 9.79 1.01
N ASP A 19 -15.03 9.51 2.19
CA ASP A 19 -13.80 10.09 2.68
C ASP A 19 -12.70 9.78 1.64
N PRO A 20 -11.86 10.75 1.24
CA PRO A 20 -10.74 10.48 0.34
C PRO A 20 -9.89 9.28 0.82
N ALA A 21 -9.76 9.05 2.12
CA ALA A 21 -9.09 7.85 2.66
C ALA A 21 -9.85 6.53 2.38
N ASP A 22 -11.18 6.56 2.35
CA ASP A 22 -12.01 5.39 2.05
C ASP A 22 -12.02 5.09 0.54
N ALA A 23 -12.03 6.13 -0.30
CA ALA A 23 -11.87 5.98 -1.75
C ALA A 23 -10.50 5.38 -2.11
N LEU A 24 -9.44 5.84 -1.42
CA LEU A 24 -8.10 5.25 -1.48
C LEU A 24 -8.14 3.75 -1.14
N LEU A 25 -8.66 3.41 0.04
CA LEU A 25 -8.73 2.04 0.54
C LEU A 25 -9.52 1.10 -0.40
N MET A 26 -10.67 1.56 -0.88
CA MET A 26 -11.49 0.80 -1.82
C MET A 26 -10.80 0.57 -3.15
N THR A 27 -9.99 1.51 -3.61
CA THR A 27 -9.22 1.34 -4.85
C THR A 27 -8.09 0.33 -4.68
N PHE A 28 -7.41 0.33 -3.52
CA PHE A 28 -6.44 -0.72 -3.19
C PHE A 28 -7.07 -2.11 -3.08
N SER A 29 -8.29 -2.18 -2.55
CA SER A 29 -9.05 -3.43 -2.37
C SER A 29 -9.46 -4.10 -3.69
N ARG A 30 -9.59 -3.33 -4.78
CA ARG A 30 -9.97 -3.81 -6.11
C ARG A 30 -8.82 -4.47 -6.90
N GLY A 31 -7.63 -4.56 -6.30
CA GLY A 31 -6.48 -5.27 -6.87
C GLY A 31 -5.45 -4.32 -7.48
N ILE A 32 -4.18 -4.58 -7.14
CA ILE A 32 -3.01 -3.71 -7.40
C ILE A 32 -2.62 -3.62 -8.90
N GLY A 33 -3.35 -4.32 -9.79
CA GLY A 33 -3.14 -4.29 -11.24
C GLY A 33 -4.11 -3.42 -12.04
N ALA A 34 -5.13 -2.82 -11.43
CA ALA A 34 -6.12 -2.04 -12.17
C ALA A 34 -5.56 -0.65 -12.53
N THR A 35 -5.08 -0.47 -13.76
CA THR A 35 -4.75 0.86 -14.34
C THR A 35 -6.04 1.64 -14.63
N THR A 36 -6.95 1.75 -13.66
CA THR A 36 -8.06 2.68 -13.82
C THR A 36 -7.46 4.10 -13.87
N PRO A 37 -8.00 4.98 -14.72
CA PRO A 37 -7.56 6.38 -14.76
C PRO A 37 -7.57 7.03 -13.37
N GLU A 38 -8.56 6.67 -12.54
CA GLU A 38 -8.67 7.12 -11.15
C GLU A 38 -7.51 6.68 -10.26
N LEU A 39 -7.06 5.43 -10.35
CA LEU A 39 -5.91 4.95 -9.57
C LEU A 39 -4.60 5.58 -10.05
N LEU A 40 -4.47 5.85 -11.35
CA LEU A 40 -3.28 6.49 -11.90
C LEU A 40 -3.18 7.96 -11.45
N GLU A 41 -4.28 8.71 -11.49
CA GLU A 41 -4.33 10.10 -11.00
C GLU A 41 -4.03 10.18 -9.51
N LEU A 42 -4.49 9.18 -8.75
CA LEU A 42 -4.19 9.05 -7.34
C LEU A 42 -2.71 8.76 -7.09
N HIS A 43 -2.09 7.84 -7.83
CA HIS A 43 -0.65 7.57 -7.73
C HIS A 43 0.16 8.82 -8.01
N LYS A 44 -0.19 9.59 -9.04
CA LYS A 44 0.43 10.89 -9.34
C LYS A 44 0.29 11.87 -8.18
N LYS A 45 -0.93 12.07 -7.67
CA LYS A 45 -1.21 12.98 -6.54
C LYS A 45 -0.38 12.62 -5.30
N HIS A 46 -0.18 11.33 -5.04
CA HIS A 46 0.52 10.83 -3.88
C HIS A 46 1.98 10.46 -4.13
N HIS A 47 2.53 10.78 -5.31
CA HIS A 47 3.91 10.48 -5.70
C HIS A 47 4.29 9.01 -5.48
N ILE A 48 3.35 8.10 -5.79
CA ILE A 48 3.60 6.66 -5.75
C ILE A 48 4.35 6.30 -7.03
N PRO A 49 5.57 5.73 -6.94
CA PRO A 49 6.37 5.36 -8.11
C PRO A 49 5.62 4.38 -9.05
N ASP A 50 5.72 4.60 -10.36
CA ASP A 50 5.23 3.65 -11.37
C ASP A 50 6.37 2.76 -11.86
N TYR A 51 6.67 1.73 -11.07
CA TYR A 51 7.67 0.74 -11.42
C TYR A 51 7.17 -0.20 -12.52
N LYS A 52 7.97 -0.38 -13.57
CA LYS A 52 7.85 -1.51 -14.50
C LYS A 52 8.90 -2.56 -14.21
N CYS A 53 8.54 -3.79 -14.51
CA CYS A 53 9.49 -4.88 -14.45
C CYS A 53 10.47 -4.80 -15.62
N VAL A 54 11.76 -4.96 -15.32
CA VAL A 54 12.83 -5.13 -16.31
C VAL A 54 13.15 -6.62 -16.49
N GLY A 55 13.14 -7.39 -15.39
CA GLY A 55 13.32 -8.84 -15.43
C GLY A 55 14.02 -9.39 -14.19
N TRP A 56 14.21 -10.70 -14.18
CA TRP A 56 14.97 -11.43 -13.18
C TRP A 56 16.47 -11.31 -13.48
N ARG A 57 17.26 -10.97 -12.45
CA ARG A 57 18.73 -10.96 -12.50
C ARG A 57 19.26 -12.11 -11.68
N HIS A 58 19.79 -13.12 -12.36
CA HIS A 58 20.34 -14.30 -11.69
C HIS A 58 21.73 -14.00 -11.15
N THR A 59 22.01 -14.46 -9.94
CA THR A 59 23.31 -14.30 -9.28
C THR A 59 23.84 -15.62 -8.76
N SER A 60 25.16 -15.74 -8.66
CA SER A 60 25.84 -16.94 -8.17
C SER A 60 26.05 -16.91 -6.66
N ASN A 61 26.64 -17.98 -6.11
CA ASN A 61 27.00 -18.11 -4.69
C ASN A 61 25.83 -18.04 -3.71
N CYS A 62 24.61 -18.38 -4.16
CA CYS A 62 23.40 -18.33 -3.34
C CYS A 62 23.19 -16.98 -2.64
N SER A 63 23.68 -15.89 -3.22
CA SER A 63 23.53 -14.54 -2.69
C SER A 63 22.92 -13.62 -3.75
N PRO A 64 21.92 -12.79 -3.42
CA PRO A 64 21.39 -11.78 -4.33
C PRO A 64 22.43 -10.69 -4.69
N ASP A 65 23.49 -10.56 -3.89
CA ASP A 65 24.64 -9.67 -4.14
C ASP A 65 25.80 -10.40 -4.84
N GLY A 66 25.62 -11.67 -5.17
CA GLY A 66 26.62 -12.47 -5.86
C GLY A 66 26.87 -12.01 -7.29
N PRO A 67 27.95 -12.49 -7.92
CA PRO A 67 28.24 -12.23 -9.33
C PRO A 67 27.05 -12.57 -10.24
N ARG A 68 26.74 -11.67 -11.18
CA ARG A 68 25.61 -11.84 -12.10
C ARG A 68 25.91 -12.92 -13.16
N GLU A 69 24.95 -13.82 -13.38
CA GLU A 69 25.00 -14.86 -14.41
C GLU A 69 23.97 -14.54 -15.50
N THR A 70 24.33 -13.70 -16.47
CA THR A 70 23.38 -13.17 -17.48
C THR A 70 22.72 -14.23 -18.34
N SER A 71 23.35 -15.40 -18.53
CA SER A 71 22.77 -16.54 -19.25
C SER A 71 21.56 -17.18 -18.56
N ARG A 72 21.32 -16.85 -17.27
CA ARG A 72 20.20 -17.33 -16.46
C ARG A 72 19.22 -16.23 -16.06
N ASP A 73 19.40 -15.01 -16.58
CA ASP A 73 18.39 -13.97 -16.45
C ASP A 73 17.08 -14.42 -17.11
N LEU A 74 15.96 -13.95 -16.57
CA LEU A 74 14.64 -14.21 -17.13
C LEU A 74 13.94 -12.89 -17.42
N ASP A 75 13.05 -12.89 -18.40
CA ASP A 75 12.12 -11.79 -18.59
C ASP A 75 11.09 -11.71 -17.43
N CYS A 76 10.22 -10.71 -17.48
CA CYS A 76 9.21 -10.49 -16.46
C CYS A 76 8.14 -11.59 -16.36
N GLY A 77 7.91 -12.34 -17.44
CA GLY A 77 6.97 -13.46 -17.49
C GLY A 77 7.59 -14.79 -17.08
N GLY A 78 8.92 -14.85 -17.04
CA GLY A 78 9.72 -15.99 -16.64
C GLY A 78 9.44 -16.45 -15.22
N THR A 79 9.41 -17.76 -15.03
CA THR A 79 9.09 -18.39 -13.75
C THR A 79 10.36 -18.67 -12.96
N VAL A 80 10.56 -17.91 -11.87
CA VAL A 80 11.62 -18.15 -10.89
C VAL A 80 11.18 -19.25 -9.94
N LYS A 81 12.05 -20.25 -9.72
CA LYS A 81 11.77 -21.44 -8.90
C LYS A 81 12.63 -21.44 -7.64
N ALA A 82 12.22 -22.25 -6.66
CA ALA A 82 13.04 -22.53 -5.48
C ALA A 82 14.45 -23.03 -5.86
N GLY A 83 15.46 -22.63 -5.09
CA GLY A 83 16.88 -22.89 -5.38
C GLY A 83 17.58 -21.79 -6.18
N ALA A 84 16.84 -20.84 -6.77
CA ALA A 84 17.43 -19.70 -7.48
C ALA A 84 18.01 -18.66 -6.52
N SER A 85 18.98 -17.88 -6.99
CA SER A 85 19.49 -16.70 -6.29
C SER A 85 19.55 -15.50 -7.24
N GLY A 86 19.21 -14.32 -6.71
CA GLY A 86 19.09 -13.12 -7.53
C GLY A 86 18.03 -12.15 -7.02
N TYR A 87 17.55 -11.31 -7.90
CA TYR A 87 16.52 -10.31 -7.61
C TYR A 87 15.72 -9.93 -8.87
N CYS A 88 14.52 -9.38 -8.66
CA CYS A 88 13.76 -8.74 -9.72
C CYS A 88 14.19 -7.28 -9.85
N LEU A 89 14.69 -6.92 -11.03
CA LEU A 89 15.01 -5.53 -11.35
C LEU A 89 13.75 -4.83 -11.85
N LEU A 90 13.40 -3.72 -11.20
CA LEU A 90 12.31 -2.85 -11.58
C LEU A 90 12.86 -1.47 -11.93
N ARG A 91 12.18 -0.74 -12.80
CA ARG A 91 12.54 0.62 -13.22
C ARG A 91 11.34 1.54 -13.10
N ASP A 92 11.53 2.69 -12.47
CA ASP A 92 10.53 3.76 -12.44
C ASP A 92 10.44 4.40 -13.83
N GLU A 93 9.25 4.48 -14.43
CA GLU A 93 9.08 5.07 -15.76
C GLU A 93 9.37 6.57 -15.82
N VAL A 94 9.15 7.28 -14.72
CA VAL A 94 9.29 8.74 -14.65
C VAL A 94 10.74 9.13 -14.42
N THR A 95 11.40 8.50 -13.45
CA THR A 95 12.77 8.87 -13.07
C THR A 95 13.83 8.05 -13.79
N GLY A 96 13.47 6.88 -14.32
CA GLY A 96 14.42 5.90 -14.85
C GLY A 96 15.24 5.18 -13.77
N GLU A 97 14.98 5.45 -12.48
CA GLU A 97 15.69 4.81 -11.37
C GLU A 97 15.34 3.32 -11.30
N GLU A 98 16.37 2.51 -11.06
CA GLU A 98 16.21 1.07 -10.93
C GLU A 98 16.29 0.62 -9.47
N ILE A 99 15.38 -0.27 -9.07
CA ILE A 99 15.36 -0.88 -7.75
C ILE A 99 15.41 -2.40 -7.83
N GLN A 100 15.96 -3.02 -6.79
CA GLN A 100 16.00 -4.47 -6.64
C GLN A 100 14.89 -4.95 -5.70
N ALA A 101 13.88 -5.61 -6.25
CA ALA A 101 12.79 -6.22 -5.51
C ALA A 101 13.00 -7.74 -5.39
N MET A 102 12.30 -8.39 -4.44
CA MET A 102 12.29 -9.85 -4.28
C MET A 102 13.70 -10.49 -4.28
N ARG A 103 14.63 -9.88 -3.55
CA ARG A 103 16.00 -10.40 -3.39
C ARG A 103 15.96 -11.76 -2.70
N MET A 104 16.69 -12.75 -3.24
CA MET A 104 16.70 -14.11 -2.70
C MET A 104 18.07 -14.79 -2.75
N SER A 105 18.26 -15.68 -1.78
CA SER A 105 19.23 -16.76 -1.78
C SER A 105 18.57 -18.08 -2.19
N CYS A 106 19.38 -19.11 -2.45
CA CYS A 106 18.92 -20.44 -2.84
C CYS A 106 17.85 -21.04 -1.90
N ASN A 107 17.84 -20.63 -0.63
CA ASN A 107 16.94 -21.15 0.41
C ASN A 107 15.80 -20.18 0.79
N SER A 108 15.67 -19.01 0.13
CA SER A 108 14.62 -18.04 0.46
C SER A 108 13.22 -18.55 0.11
N LEU A 109 13.09 -19.39 -0.91
CA LEU A 109 11.80 -19.84 -1.42
C LEU A 109 11.54 -21.30 -1.01
N ARG A 110 10.34 -21.57 -0.49
CA ARG A 110 9.93 -22.94 -0.14
C ARG A 110 9.90 -23.83 -1.37
N ASN A 111 10.21 -25.11 -1.18
CA ASN A 111 10.19 -26.09 -2.26
C ASN A 111 8.82 -26.11 -2.98
N ARG A 112 8.83 -26.32 -4.30
CA ARG A 112 7.66 -26.26 -5.21
C ARG A 112 6.96 -24.90 -5.32
N THR A 113 7.48 -23.85 -4.70
CA THR A 113 6.99 -22.48 -4.90
C THR A 113 7.67 -21.89 -6.13
N ALA A 114 6.92 -21.11 -6.89
CA ALA A 114 7.43 -20.36 -8.03
C ALA A 114 6.68 -19.03 -8.16
N PHE A 115 7.32 -18.04 -8.75
CA PHE A 115 6.72 -16.73 -8.98
C PHE A 115 7.30 -16.09 -10.25
N LYS A 116 6.73 -14.97 -10.65
CA LYS A 116 7.18 -14.16 -11.80
C LYS A 116 7.61 -12.78 -11.34
N CYS A 117 8.65 -12.22 -11.96
CA CYS A 117 9.08 -10.86 -11.61
C CYS A 117 8.03 -9.78 -11.93
N SER A 118 7.08 -10.05 -12.83
CA SER A 118 5.92 -9.16 -13.01
C SER A 118 5.13 -8.94 -11.72
N GLN A 119 5.09 -9.92 -10.80
CA GLN A 119 4.40 -9.82 -9.52
C GLN A 119 5.15 -8.90 -8.54
N ALA A 120 6.46 -8.68 -8.73
CA ALA A 120 7.27 -7.84 -7.85
C ALA A 120 6.80 -6.38 -7.83
N VAL A 121 6.21 -5.91 -8.93
CA VAL A 121 5.65 -4.56 -9.05
C VAL A 121 4.57 -4.31 -8.00
N ASP A 122 3.72 -5.31 -7.74
CA ASP A 122 2.64 -5.18 -6.78
C ASP A 122 3.18 -5.01 -5.35
N PHE A 123 4.22 -5.76 -4.99
CA PHE A 123 4.82 -5.71 -3.65
C PHE A 123 5.52 -4.39 -3.35
N VAL A 124 6.28 -3.85 -4.31
CA VAL A 124 6.98 -2.58 -4.10
C VAL A 124 6.04 -1.39 -3.97
N ARG A 125 4.82 -1.52 -4.49
CA ARG A 125 3.82 -0.46 -4.46
C ARG A 125 3.10 -0.35 -3.12
N VAL A 126 3.03 -1.41 -2.31
CA VAL A 126 2.29 -1.41 -1.04
C VAL A 126 2.82 -0.37 -0.07
N ALA A 127 4.14 -0.29 0.13
CA ALA A 127 4.73 0.65 1.09
C ALA A 127 4.43 2.14 0.79
N PRO A 128 4.66 2.67 -0.44
CA PRO A 128 4.30 4.05 -0.76
C PRO A 128 2.78 4.28 -0.72
N GLN A 129 1.97 3.29 -1.09
CA GLN A 129 0.51 3.37 -0.95
C GLN A 129 0.07 3.52 0.50
N VAL A 130 0.55 2.68 1.40
CA VAL A 130 0.21 2.75 2.83
C VAL A 130 0.68 4.09 3.42
N LYS A 131 1.87 4.57 3.06
CA LYS A 131 2.35 5.90 3.48
C LYS A 131 1.41 7.01 3.01
N ALA A 132 0.92 6.94 1.78
CA ALA A 132 -0.02 7.90 1.24
C ALA A 132 -1.35 7.92 2.02
N ILE A 133 -1.90 6.74 2.36
CA ILE A 133 -3.11 6.60 3.18
C ILE A 133 -2.90 7.17 4.59
N ILE A 134 -1.79 6.83 5.25
CA ILE A 134 -1.50 7.34 6.60
C ILE A 134 -1.39 8.87 6.56
N ALA A 135 -0.72 9.42 5.54
CA ALA A 135 -0.57 10.86 5.37
C ALA A 135 -1.91 11.57 5.10
N SER A 136 -2.81 10.98 4.31
CA SER A 136 -4.15 11.55 4.09
C SER A 136 -4.96 11.51 5.39
N LYS A 137 -5.01 10.34 6.05
CA LYS A 137 -5.81 10.17 7.26
C LYS A 137 -5.36 11.09 8.39
N THR A 138 -4.04 11.25 8.55
CA THR A 138 -3.46 12.16 9.54
C THR A 138 -3.86 13.62 9.29
N ARG A 139 -4.00 14.05 8.02
CA ARG A 139 -4.46 15.41 7.70
C ARG A 139 -5.94 15.60 8.03
N GLU A 140 -6.77 14.62 7.73
CA GLU A 140 -8.20 14.62 8.08
C GLU A 140 -8.40 14.72 9.59
N LEU A 141 -7.68 13.90 10.38
CA LEU A 141 -7.76 13.93 11.84
C LEU A 141 -7.37 15.31 12.38
N LYS A 142 -6.27 15.91 11.90
CA LYS A 142 -5.87 17.27 12.28
C LYS A 142 -6.91 18.32 11.89
N GLN A 143 -7.58 18.17 10.75
CA GLN A 143 -8.64 19.10 10.35
C GLN A 143 -9.88 18.96 11.23
N ASN A 144 -10.23 17.74 11.63
CA ASN A 144 -11.32 17.48 12.56
C ASN A 144 -11.00 17.99 13.97
N ASP A 145 -9.76 17.85 14.44
CA ASP A 145 -9.31 18.40 15.72
C ASP A 145 -9.38 19.94 15.70
N ASN A 146 -8.92 20.58 14.64
CA ASN A 146 -9.00 22.04 14.48
C ASN A 146 -10.45 22.55 14.35
N ALA A 147 -11.34 21.77 13.71
CA ALA A 147 -12.77 22.09 13.64
C ALA A 147 -13.45 21.91 15.01
N GLY A 148 -13.04 20.91 15.79
CA GLY A 148 -13.48 20.70 17.17
C GLY A 148 -12.99 21.80 18.11
N GLU A 149 -11.74 22.25 17.99
CA GLU A 149 -11.21 23.39 18.74
C GLU A 149 -11.88 24.72 18.34
N MET A 150 -12.20 24.92 17.06
CA MET A 150 -12.94 26.10 16.61
C MET A 150 -14.39 26.10 17.12
N GLN A 151 -15.00 24.93 17.33
CA GLN A 151 -16.30 24.81 18.02
C GLN A 151 -16.20 25.04 19.54
N LEU A 152 -15.13 24.61 20.21
CA LEU A 152 -14.93 24.91 21.64
C LEU A 152 -14.60 26.39 21.91
N ARG A 153 -14.05 27.13 20.96
CA ARG A 153 -13.84 28.59 21.09
C ARG A 153 -15.12 29.42 20.95
N GLY A 154 -16.23 28.81 20.54
CA GLY A 154 -17.55 29.46 20.44
C GLY A 154 -18.42 29.38 21.70
N VAL A 155 -18.02 28.61 22.72
CA VAL A 155 -18.73 28.53 23.99
C VAL A 155 -17.88 29.20 25.07
N VAL A 156 -18.09 30.50 25.27
CA VAL A 156 -17.70 31.17 26.51
C VAL A 156 -18.53 30.54 27.62
N LEU A 157 -17.98 29.54 28.30
CA LEU A 157 -18.40 29.17 29.64
C LEU A 157 -17.19 29.25 30.55
N THR A 158 -17.27 30.26 31.41
CA THR A 158 -16.39 30.54 32.53
C THR A 158 -16.22 29.33 33.44
N ASN A 159 -14.99 29.18 33.93
CA ASN A 159 -14.52 28.29 34.99
C ASN A 159 -14.39 26.80 34.63
N ARG A 160 -13.13 26.36 34.46
CA ARG A 160 -12.76 25.02 34.94
C ARG A 160 -11.34 25.02 35.51
N THR A 161 -11.29 24.63 36.76
CA THR A 161 -10.12 24.42 37.62
C THR A 161 -9.16 23.38 37.03
N GLU A 162 -7.87 23.62 37.29
CA GLU A 162 -6.73 22.76 36.99
C GLU A 162 -6.97 21.30 37.42
N THR A 163 -6.67 20.36 36.52
CA THR A 163 -6.37 18.98 36.90
C THR A 163 -5.14 18.51 36.14
N HIS A 164 -4.18 18.02 36.92
CA HIS A 164 -2.85 17.56 36.54
C HIS A 164 -2.83 16.56 35.38
N VAL A 165 -1.89 16.79 34.46
CA VAL A 165 -1.49 15.87 33.39
C VAL A 165 -0.63 14.76 34.00
N ALA A 166 -1.08 13.51 33.90
CA ALA A 166 -0.26 12.33 34.13
C ALA A 166 0.42 11.91 32.81
N GLU A 167 1.73 11.72 32.88
CA GLU A 167 2.65 11.38 31.79
C GLU A 167 2.48 9.92 31.33
N PRO A 168 2.42 9.61 30.01
CA PRO A 168 2.36 8.23 29.54
C PRO A 168 3.78 7.66 29.35
N THR A 169 4.11 6.69 30.19
CA THR A 169 5.38 5.96 30.20
C THR A 169 5.63 5.24 28.87
N ARG A 170 6.86 5.40 28.37
CA ARG A 170 7.40 4.77 27.15
C ARG A 170 7.46 3.23 27.24
N GLY A 171 7.14 2.59 26.11
CA GLY A 171 7.87 1.43 25.60
C GLY A 171 7.20 0.07 25.72
N ILE A 172 6.82 -0.52 24.58
CA ILE A 172 6.64 -1.97 24.43
C ILE A 172 7.71 -2.46 23.46
N LEU A 173 8.69 -3.18 24.00
CA LEU A 173 9.62 -4.03 23.25
C LEU A 173 8.92 -5.36 23.01
N MET A 174 8.75 -5.75 21.74
CA MET A 174 8.42 -7.13 21.40
C MET A 174 9.66 -7.82 20.83
N VAL A 175 10.19 -8.77 21.59
CA VAL A 175 11.12 -9.80 21.14
C VAL A 175 10.36 -11.11 21.17
N VAL A 176 10.19 -11.75 20.01
CA VAL A 176 9.98 -13.19 19.89
C VAL A 176 10.83 -13.68 18.73
#